data_AF-A0A7K2MDM8-F1
#
_entry.id   AF-A0A7K2MDM8-F1
#
_cell.length_a   1.000
_cell.length_b   1.000
_cell.length_c   1.000
_cell.angle_alpha   90.00
_cell.angle_beta   90.00
_cell.angle_gamma   90.00
#
_symmetry.space_group_name_H-M   'P 1'
#
loop_
_entity.id
_entity.type
_entity.pdbx_description
1 polymer ?
#
loop_
_entity_poly.entity_id
_entity_poly.type
_entity_poly.pdbx_seq_one_letter_code
_entity_poly.pdbx_strand_id
1 'polypeptide(L)'
;MLTIHRPLADDSRSVAVDGGRVLAVGPYAELHAAHGDRARVREWDGTLEPGRYEPDAVRLLETLYWPDPREADDLGAEPLPAASVPMTDTRWGASARRGVQRMLGRGVTAVAG
;
A
#
# COMPACT_ATOMS: atom_id res chain seq x y z
N MET A 1 9.82 -4.95 -17.43
CA MET A 1 11.24 -5.20 -17.06
C MET A 1 11.19 -6.19 -15.92
N LEU A 2 11.74 -7.38 -16.16
CA LEU A 2 11.79 -8.44 -15.18
C LEU A 2 12.63 -8.01 -13.97
N THR A 3 12.07 -8.15 -12.77
CA THR A 3 12.74 -7.84 -11.51
C THR A 3 12.58 -9.00 -10.54
N ILE A 4 13.67 -9.44 -9.91
CA ILE A 4 13.63 -10.38 -8.78
C ILE A 4 13.72 -9.55 -7.49
N HIS A 5 12.69 -9.63 -6.68
CA HIS A 5 12.64 -9.06 -5.34
C HIS A 5 13.11 -10.11 -4.34
N ARG A 6 14.26 -9.86 -3.72
CA ARG A 6 14.89 -10.75 -2.74
C ARG A 6 14.71 -10.20 -1.32
N PRO A 7 13.88 -10.81 -0.47
CA PRO A 7 13.87 -10.50 0.96
C PRO A 7 15.14 -11.05 1.60
N LEU A 8 15.88 -10.22 2.34
CA LEU A 8 17.08 -10.68 3.06
C LEU A 8 16.74 -11.45 4.33
N ALA A 9 15.52 -11.32 4.86
CA ALA A 9 15.07 -12.09 6.03
C ALA A 9 14.79 -13.57 5.70
N ASP A 10 14.38 -13.86 4.46
CA ASP A 10 14.09 -15.22 3.99
C ASP A 10 14.14 -15.24 2.44
N ASP A 11 15.30 -15.54 1.88
CA ASP A 11 15.46 -15.54 0.41
C ASP A 11 14.82 -16.74 -0.28
N SER A 12 14.28 -17.71 0.49
CA SER A 12 13.43 -18.79 -0.03
C SER A 12 12.08 -18.30 -0.57
N ARG A 13 11.70 -17.06 -0.24
CA ARG A 13 10.44 -16.39 -0.62
C ARG A 13 10.66 -15.21 -1.55
N SER A 14 11.61 -15.33 -2.47
CA SER A 14 11.85 -14.31 -3.48
C SER A 14 10.74 -14.29 -4.53
N VAL A 15 10.52 -13.13 -5.16
CA VAL A 15 9.43 -12.93 -6.12
C VAL A 15 9.96 -12.37 -7.43
N ALA A 16 9.70 -13.06 -8.54
CA ALA A 16 9.97 -12.55 -9.87
C ALA A 16 8.73 -11.82 -10.41
N VAL A 17 8.89 -10.58 -10.86
CA VAL A 17 7.81 -9.73 -11.38
C VAL A 17 8.17 -9.22 -12.77
N ASP A 18 7.24 -9.34 -13.71
CA ASP A 18 7.34 -8.68 -15.02
C ASP A 18 6.03 -8.00 -15.41
N GLY A 19 6.11 -6.79 -15.94
CA GLY A 19 4.94 -6.01 -16.35
C GLY A 19 3.88 -5.80 -15.25
N GLY A 20 4.27 -5.80 -13.98
CA GLY A 20 3.33 -5.69 -12.85
C GLY A 20 2.62 -6.99 -12.46
N ARG A 21 3.02 -8.14 -13.03
CA ARG A 21 2.49 -9.45 -12.68
C ARG A 21 3.56 -10.30 -12.01
N VAL A 22 3.15 -11.08 -11.00
CA VAL A 22 4.00 -12.12 -10.41
C VAL A 22 4.18 -13.22 -11.45
N LEU A 23 5.43 -13.44 -11.84
CA LEU A 23 5.83 -14.50 -12.77
C LEU A 23 6.10 -15.81 -12.01
N ALA A 24 6.79 -15.72 -10.88
CA ALA A 24 7.13 -16.85 -10.03
C ALA A 24 7.43 -16.39 -8.60
N VAL A 25 7.27 -17.32 -7.65
CA VAL A 25 7.66 -17.15 -6.25
C VAL A 25 8.48 -18.38 -5.85
N GLY A 26 9.59 -18.19 -5.17
CA GLY A 26 10.44 -19.29 -4.72
C GLY A 26 11.83 -18.84 -4.30
N PRO A 27 12.76 -19.80 -4.12
CA PRO A 27 14.10 -19.50 -3.67
C PRO A 27 14.87 -18.59 -4.62
N TYR A 28 15.60 -17.63 -4.06
CA TYR A 28 16.40 -16.68 -4.83
C TYR A 28 17.33 -17.39 -5.82
N ALA A 29 18.02 -18.44 -5.37
CA ALA A 29 18.96 -19.19 -6.21
C ALA A 29 18.29 -19.79 -7.46
N GLU A 30 17.07 -20.31 -7.33
CA GLU A 30 16.32 -20.90 -8.45
C GLU A 30 15.82 -19.82 -9.40
N LEU A 31 15.26 -18.73 -8.87
CA LEU A 31 14.80 -17.61 -9.70
C LEU A 31 15.97 -16.92 -10.42
N HIS A 32 17.10 -16.76 -9.74
CA HIS A 32 18.32 -16.18 -10.32
C HIS A 32 18.92 -17.10 -11.38
N ALA A 33 18.93 -18.42 -11.18
CA ALA A 33 19.38 -19.35 -12.22
C ALA A 33 18.47 -19.30 -13.46
N ALA A 34 17.15 -19.15 -13.28
CA ALA A 34 16.21 -19.10 -14.39
C ALA A 34 16.18 -17.74 -15.13
N HIS A 35 16.49 -16.64 -14.45
CA HIS A 35 16.18 -15.29 -14.94
C HIS A 35 17.28 -14.24 -14.72
N GLY A 36 18.32 -14.53 -13.95
CA GLY A 36 19.31 -13.56 -13.44
C GLY A 36 19.98 -12.72 -14.53
N ASP A 37 20.33 -13.33 -15.66
CA ASP A 37 21.00 -12.63 -16.78
C ASP A 37 20.19 -11.48 -17.39
N ARG A 38 18.86 -11.50 -17.21
CA ARG A 38 17.91 -10.55 -17.81
C ARG A 38 17.02 -9.87 -16.77
N ALA A 39 17.16 -10.22 -15.49
CA ALA A 39 16.38 -9.67 -14.41
C ALA A 39 17.20 -8.66 -13.62
N ARG A 40 16.58 -7.52 -13.28
CA ARG A 40 17.11 -6.65 -12.24
C ARG A 40 16.90 -7.32 -10.89
N VAL A 41 17.93 -7.42 -10.05
CA VAL A 41 17.77 -7.87 -8.66
C VAL A 41 17.57 -6.66 -7.76
N ARG A 42 16.58 -6.73 -6.86
CA ARG A 42 16.35 -5.73 -5.81
C ARG A 42 16.23 -6.43 -4.46
N GLU A 43 17.14 -6.06 -3.56
CA GLU A 43 17.18 -6.59 -2.21
C GLU A 43 16.36 -5.70 -1.26
N TRP A 44 15.80 -6.32 -0.24
CA TRP A 44 14.95 -5.67 0.76
C TRP A 44 15.32 -6.16 2.16
N ASP A 45 15.56 -5.22 3.06
CA ASP A 45 15.73 -5.51 4.48
C ASP A 45 14.38 -5.93 5.07
N GLY A 46 14.16 -7.23 5.27
CA GLY A 46 12.94 -7.78 5.85
C GLY A 46 12.23 -8.82 4.99
N THR A 47 10.95 -9.02 5.28
CA THR A 47 10.06 -9.98 4.61
C THR A 47 9.20 -9.28 3.56
N LEU A 48 8.92 -9.96 2.45
CA LEU A 48 7.94 -9.50 1.47
C LEU A 48 6.59 -10.13 1.76
N GLU A 49 5.54 -9.30 1.82
CA GLU A 49 4.16 -9.72 2.00
C GLU A 49 3.28 -9.18 0.86
N PRO A 50 2.16 -9.85 0.52
CA PRO A 50 1.13 -9.24 -0.31
C PRO A 50 0.64 -7.92 0.28
N GLY A 51 0.28 -6.98 -0.59
CA GLY A 51 -0.34 -5.75 -0.14
C GLY A 51 -1.68 -6.02 0.54
N ARG A 52 -2.01 -5.21 1.55
CA ARG A 52 -3.22 -5.37 2.35
C ARG A 52 -4.45 -4.96 1.55
N TYR A 53 -5.58 -5.57 1.91
CA TYR A 53 -6.90 -5.25 1.39
C TYR A 53 -7.74 -4.59 2.48
N GLU A 54 -8.39 -3.47 2.15
CA GLU A 54 -9.29 -2.74 3.04
C GLU A 54 -10.76 -2.91 2.60
N PRO A 55 -11.55 -3.75 3.29
CA PRO A 55 -12.94 -4.00 2.92
C PRO A 55 -13.88 -2.83 3.23
N ASP A 56 -13.53 -1.94 4.17
CA ASP A 56 -14.42 -0.87 4.64
C ASP A 56 -14.17 0.47 3.94
N ALA A 57 -13.61 0.49 2.73
CA ALA A 57 -13.13 1.73 2.15
C ALA A 57 -14.23 2.75 1.87
N VAL A 58 -15.46 2.34 1.52
CA VAL A 58 -16.62 3.25 1.41
C VAL A 58 -16.88 3.96 2.73
N ARG A 59 -16.96 3.21 3.83
CA ARG A 59 -17.14 3.82 5.16
C ARG A 59 -15.98 4.77 5.47
N LEU A 60 -14.75 4.35 5.24
CA LEU A 60 -13.55 5.12 5.60
C LEU A 60 -13.36 6.37 4.72
N LEU A 61 -13.74 6.34 3.43
CA LEU A 61 -13.44 7.42 2.47
C LEU A 61 -14.65 8.32 2.19
N GLU A 62 -15.88 7.81 2.36
CA GLU A 62 -17.11 8.51 2.00
C GLU A 62 -17.99 8.89 3.18
N THR A 63 -17.76 8.30 4.37
CA THR A 63 -18.54 8.65 5.59
C THR A 63 -17.71 9.29 6.70
N LEU A 64 -16.38 9.13 6.64
CA LEU A 64 -15.46 9.70 7.62
C LEU A 64 -14.65 10.87 7.03
N TYR A 65 -14.39 11.85 7.87
CA TYR A 65 -13.45 12.92 7.63
C TYR A 65 -12.06 12.54 8.16
N TRP A 66 -11.05 12.60 7.30
CA TRP A 66 -9.64 12.48 7.65
C TRP A 66 -9.06 13.89 7.87
N PRO A 67 -8.79 14.31 9.12
CA PRO A 67 -8.40 15.68 9.42
C PRO A 67 -7.14 16.14 8.68
N ASP A 68 -7.13 17.42 8.28
CA ASP A 68 -5.89 18.04 7.81
C ASP A 68 -4.91 18.14 8.98
N PRO A 69 -3.61 17.90 8.79
CA PRO A 69 -2.62 18.08 9.86
C PRO A 69 -2.65 19.47 10.52
N ARG A 70 -3.10 20.51 9.80
CA ARG A 70 -3.27 21.86 10.35
C ARG A 70 -4.44 22.00 11.31
N GLU A 71 -5.38 21.07 11.28
CA GLU A 71 -6.57 21.02 12.14
C GLU A 71 -6.37 20.05 13.32
N ALA A 72 -5.19 19.47 13.47
CA ALA A 72 -4.93 18.40 14.44
C ALA A 72 -5.10 18.86 15.89
N ASP A 73 -4.82 20.13 16.19
CA ASP A 73 -5.00 20.68 17.54
C ASP A 73 -6.49 20.78 17.93
N ASP A 74 -7.37 20.98 16.95
CA ASP A 74 -8.82 21.15 17.18
C ASP A 74 -9.59 19.82 17.01
N LEU A 75 -9.22 19.00 16.03
CA LEU A 75 -9.96 17.80 15.61
C LEU A 75 -9.21 16.50 15.93
N GLY A 76 -7.96 16.56 16.34
CA GLY A 76 -7.10 15.38 16.43
C GLY A 76 -6.67 14.85 15.06
N ALA A 77 -5.95 13.72 15.08
CA ALA A 77 -5.39 13.11 13.87
C ALA A 77 -6.21 11.93 13.34
N GLU A 78 -7.08 11.34 14.16
CA GLU A 78 -7.87 10.15 13.79
C GLU A 78 -9.09 10.52 12.94
N PRO A 79 -9.58 9.58 12.11
CA PRO A 79 -10.81 9.79 11.34
C PRO A 79 -12.02 10.04 12.24
N LEU A 80 -12.86 10.99 11.85
CA LEU A 80 -14.08 11.35 12.56
C LEU A 80 -15.31 11.19 11.66
N PRO A 81 -16.53 11.00 12.21
CA PRO A 81 -17.75 11.03 11.40
C PRO A 81 -17.87 12.36 10.65
N ALA A 82 -18.09 12.36 9.33
CA ALA A 82 -18.08 13.61 8.56
C ALA A 82 -19.16 14.62 8.99
N ALA A 83 -20.25 14.15 9.60
CA ALA A 83 -21.30 15.01 10.16
C ALA A 83 -20.82 15.90 11.33
N SER A 84 -19.65 15.62 11.93
CA SER A 84 -19.08 16.47 12.97
C SER A 84 -18.38 17.72 12.43
N VAL A 85 -18.30 17.86 11.10
CA VAL A 85 -17.52 18.90 10.43
C VAL A 85 -18.32 19.49 9.26
N PRO A 86 -18.30 20.82 9.04
CA PRO A 86 -18.86 21.40 7.83
C PRO A 86 -18.09 20.90 6.60
N MET A 87 -18.76 20.05 5.80
CA MET A 87 -18.17 19.42 4.63
C MET A 87 -18.55 20.16 3.35
N THR A 88 -17.54 20.54 2.58
CA THR A 88 -17.66 20.98 1.18
C THR A 88 -17.10 19.91 0.27
N ASP A 89 -17.41 19.95 -1.03
CA ASP A 89 -16.87 19.00 -2.01
C ASP A 89 -15.34 19.00 -2.03
N THR A 90 -14.73 20.18 -1.92
CA THR A 90 -13.26 20.32 -1.82
C THR A 90 -12.73 19.63 -0.57
N ARG A 91 -13.44 19.76 0.57
CA ARG A 91 -13.04 19.13 1.83
C ARG A 91 -13.18 17.60 1.77
N TRP A 92 -14.21 17.10 1.10
CA TRP A 92 -14.38 15.66 0.82
C TRP A 92 -13.24 15.11 -0.02
N GLY A 93 -12.91 15.74 -1.14
CA GLY A 93 -11.80 15.29 -1.99
C GLY A 93 -10.45 15.30 -1.25
N ALA A 94 -10.20 16.33 -0.45
CA ALA A 94 -8.98 16.41 0.38
C ALA A 94 -8.95 15.33 1.47
N SER A 95 -10.08 15.07 2.13
CA SER A 95 -10.25 13.99 3.11
C SER A 95 -9.94 12.62 2.51
N ALA A 96 -10.60 12.26 1.41
CA ALA A 96 -10.41 10.98 0.73
C ALA A 96 -8.95 10.76 0.30
N ARG A 97 -8.31 11.80 -0.25
CA ARG A 97 -6.87 11.74 -0.61
C ARG A 97 -6.00 11.42 0.60
N ARG A 98 -6.22 12.10 1.73
CA ARG A 98 -5.45 11.84 2.96
C ARG A 98 -5.71 10.42 3.49
N GLY A 99 -6.96 9.97 3.48
CA GLY A 99 -7.32 8.60 3.84
C GLY A 99 -6.56 7.56 3.02
N VAL A 100 -6.61 7.67 1.68
CA VAL A 100 -5.87 6.78 0.78
C VAL A 100 -4.36 6.81 1.05
N GLN A 101 -3.76 7.99 1.25
CA GLN A 101 -2.33 8.09 1.55
C GLN A 101 -1.95 7.43 2.88
N ARG A 102 -2.79 7.57 3.92
CA ARG A 102 -2.57 6.88 5.21
C ARG A 102 -2.74 5.36 5.09
N MET A 103 -3.71 4.90 4.31
CA MET A 103 -3.89 3.46 4.01
C MET A 103 -2.69 2.90 3.26
N LEU A 104 -2.21 3.58 2.21
CA LEU A 104 -0.99 3.21 1.48
C LEU A 104 0.22 3.15 2.41
N GLY A 105 0.35 4.09 3.34
CA GLY A 105 1.41 4.10 4.35
C GLY A 105 1.39 2.89 5.30
N ARG A 106 0.25 2.20 5.43
CA ARG A 106 0.11 0.94 6.19
C ARG A 106 0.17 -0.31 5.30
N GLY A 107 0.48 -0.14 4.01
CA GLY A 107 0.60 -1.23 3.05
C GLY A 107 -0.72 -1.67 2.40
N VAL A 108 -1.80 -0.89 2.51
CA VAL A 108 -3.04 -1.16 1.76
C VAL A 108 -2.82 -0.87 0.28
N THR A 109 -3.14 -1.83 -0.58
CA THR A 109 -2.99 -1.72 -2.04
C THR A 109 -4.27 -2.03 -2.80
N ALA A 110 -5.26 -2.58 -2.12
CA ALA A 110 -6.59 -2.87 -2.67
C ALA A 110 -7.66 -2.42 -1.68
N VAL A 111 -8.78 -1.94 -2.20
CA VAL A 111 -9.93 -1.44 -1.44
C VAL A 111 -11.22 -2.00 -2.04
N ALA A 112 -12.30 -2.05 -1.25
CA ALA A 112 -13.64 -2.32 -1.77
C ALA A 112 -14.57 -1.12 -1.64
N GLY A 113 -15.39 -0.94 -2.67
CA GLY A 113 -16.49 0.01 -2.71
C GLY A 113 -17.43 -0.22 -3.88
#